data_AF-A0A2D4WT21-F1
#
_entry.id   AF-A0A2D4WT21-F1
#
_cell.length_a   1.000
_cell.length_b   1.000
_cell.length_c   1.000
_cell.angle_alpha   90.00
_cell.angle_beta   90.00
_cell.angle_gamma   90.00
#
_symmetry.space_group_name_H-M   'P 1'
#
loop_
_entity.id
_entity.type
_entity.pdbx_description
1 polymer ?
#
loop_
_entity_poly.entity_id
_entity_poly.type
_entity_poly.pdbx_seq_one_letter_code
_entity_poly.pdbx_strand_id
1 'polypeptide(L)'
;MNRIETETTASTSKPDLGIDWKSILISAHVESNDGQNLHILRSKIKDGETYEVEATDGIDDEHAEASIFVIEKEIVLKTCCPDKIDSDATVMMTFDLRKNVMVQALTIEAETDTPIMIRNIEDDTIVMVTTGDEPVLLHAGPWSLQATAVLDGRERTTLIRMNDDEIEYQ
;
A
#
# COMPACT_ATOMS: atom_id res chain seq x y z
N MET A 1 -26.10 -19.96 45.35
CA MET A 1 -25.72 -19.16 44.16
C MET A 1 -24.24 -19.37 43.94
N ASN A 2 -23.87 -20.21 42.96
CA ASN A 2 -22.47 -20.41 42.61
C ASN A 2 -22.06 -19.28 41.66
N ARG A 3 -21.02 -18.57 42.05
CA ARG A 3 -20.39 -17.50 41.26
C ARG A 3 -19.72 -18.17 40.06
N ILE A 4 -20.19 -17.85 38.86
CA ILE A 4 -19.52 -18.22 37.61
C ILE A 4 -18.30 -17.30 37.53
N GLU A 5 -17.11 -17.87 37.65
CA GLU A 5 -15.87 -17.19 37.32
C GLU A 5 -15.87 -16.99 35.80
N THR A 6 -15.96 -15.74 35.36
CA THR A 6 -15.74 -15.37 33.97
C THR A 6 -14.28 -15.65 33.65
N GLU A 7 -14.05 -16.70 32.86
CA GLU A 7 -12.79 -16.94 32.16
C GLU A 7 -12.39 -15.66 31.44
N THR A 8 -11.26 -15.10 31.85
CA THR A 8 -10.62 -14.02 31.12
C THR A 8 -10.17 -14.63 29.80
N THR A 9 -10.90 -14.33 28.72
CA THR A 9 -10.53 -14.71 27.36
C THR A 9 -9.06 -14.39 27.14
N ALA A 10 -8.26 -15.42 26.95
CA ALA A 10 -6.85 -15.31 26.61
C ALA A 10 -6.72 -14.35 25.42
N SER A 11 -6.02 -13.24 25.64
CA SER A 11 -5.49 -12.40 24.59
C SER A 11 -4.60 -13.29 23.72
N THR A 12 -5.14 -13.82 22.62
CA THR A 12 -4.33 -14.39 21.54
C THR A 12 -3.44 -13.25 21.05
N SER A 13 -2.18 -13.24 21.48
CA SER A 13 -1.17 -12.34 20.95
C SER A 13 -1.17 -12.51 19.44
N LYS A 14 -1.46 -11.44 18.68
CA LYS A 14 -1.29 -11.46 17.22
C LYS A 14 0.11 -11.99 16.91
N PRO A 15 0.26 -12.89 15.92
CA PRO A 15 1.56 -13.42 15.54
C PRO A 15 2.51 -12.26 15.23
N ASP A 16 3.75 -12.37 15.68
CA ASP A 16 4.76 -11.38 15.36
C ASP A 16 5.17 -11.54 13.88
N LEU A 17 4.65 -10.65 13.04
CA LEU A 17 4.85 -10.70 11.58
C LEU A 17 6.24 -10.22 11.17
N GLY A 18 7.03 -9.63 12.08
CA GLY A 18 8.34 -9.07 11.76
C GLY A 18 8.30 -7.77 10.96
N ILE A 19 7.11 -7.17 10.77
CA ILE A 19 6.90 -5.90 10.08
C ILE A 19 6.41 -4.86 11.09
N ASP A 20 7.01 -3.68 11.09
CA ASP A 20 6.55 -2.53 11.88
C ASP A 20 6.07 -1.41 10.95
N TRP A 21 4.75 -1.35 10.76
CA TRP A 21 4.10 -0.34 9.93
C TRP A 21 4.20 1.05 10.55
N LYS A 22 4.79 2.02 9.86
CA LYS A 22 5.06 3.35 10.45
C LYS A 22 4.01 4.38 10.08
N SER A 23 4.01 4.78 8.81
CA SER A 23 3.28 5.94 8.36
C SER A 23 2.93 5.86 6.90
N ILE A 24 1.89 6.59 6.54
CA ILE A 24 1.41 6.73 5.19
C ILE A 24 1.17 8.19 4.84
N LEU A 25 1.45 8.52 3.58
CA LEU A 25 1.10 9.74 2.90
C LEU A 25 0.42 9.34 1.59
N ILE A 26 -0.85 9.67 1.44
CA ILE A 26 -1.60 9.49 0.19
C ILE A 26 -2.08 10.85 -0.31
N SER A 27 -2.06 11.04 -1.62
CA SER A 27 -2.50 12.26 -2.27
C SER A 27 -3.33 11.95 -3.51
N ALA A 28 -4.33 12.78 -3.77
CA ALA A 28 -5.10 12.82 -5.00
C ALA A 28 -5.24 14.26 -5.46
N HIS A 29 -5.06 14.50 -6.75
CA HIS A 29 -4.98 15.81 -7.36
C HIS A 29 -5.69 15.82 -8.71
N VAL A 30 -6.50 16.85 -8.96
CA VAL A 30 -7.06 17.16 -10.27
C VAL A 30 -7.02 18.67 -10.51
N GLU A 31 -6.54 19.09 -11.68
CA GLU A 31 -6.56 20.49 -12.13
C GLU A 31 -7.77 20.72 -13.04
N SER A 32 -8.83 21.37 -12.54
CA SER A 32 -10.03 21.63 -13.33
C SER A 32 -10.10 23.09 -13.82
N ASN A 33 -11.08 23.39 -14.67
CA ASN A 33 -11.34 24.76 -15.13
C ASN A 33 -11.69 25.72 -13.97
N ASP A 34 -12.25 25.18 -12.88
CA ASP A 34 -12.64 25.95 -11.69
C ASP A 34 -11.49 26.07 -10.67
N GLY A 35 -10.36 25.40 -10.93
CA GLY A 35 -9.11 25.48 -10.18
C GLY A 35 -8.60 24.13 -9.70
N GLN A 36 -7.55 24.20 -8.88
CA GLN A 36 -6.89 23.03 -8.32
C GLN A 36 -7.72 22.38 -7.20
N ASN A 37 -7.91 21.05 -7.27
CA ASN A 37 -8.41 20.24 -6.17
C ASN A 37 -7.34 19.26 -5.70
N LEU A 38 -6.87 19.40 -4.46
CA LEU A 38 -5.79 18.59 -3.89
C LEU A 38 -6.18 18.10 -2.50
N HIS A 39 -6.29 16.79 -2.35
CA HIS A 39 -6.55 16.13 -1.09
C HIS A 39 -5.33 15.31 -0.66
N ILE A 40 -4.94 15.45 0.61
CA ILE A 40 -3.79 14.77 1.20
C ILE A 40 -4.19 14.19 2.55
N LEU A 41 -3.85 12.93 2.78
CA LEU A 41 -3.96 12.28 4.07
C LEU A 41 -2.58 11.82 4.52
N ARG A 42 -2.23 12.18 5.76
CA ARG A 42 -1.07 11.66 6.47
C ARG A 42 -1.52 10.97 7.75
N SER A 43 -1.17 9.71 7.92
CA SER A 43 -1.54 8.93 9.12
C SER A 43 -0.41 8.00 9.57
N LYS A 44 -0.48 7.59 10.83
CA LYS A 44 0.20 6.36 11.27
C LYS A 44 -0.60 5.17 10.76
N ILE A 45 0.10 4.11 10.34
CA ILE A 45 -0.54 2.90 9.86
C ILE A 45 -0.93 2.05 11.05
N LYS A 46 -2.15 1.52 11.04
CA LYS A 46 -2.57 0.44 11.92
C LYS A 46 -2.95 -0.77 11.08
N ASP A 47 -2.54 -1.92 11.58
CA ASP A 47 -2.87 -3.21 10.99
C ASP A 47 -4.40 -3.44 10.93
N GLY A 48 -4.92 -3.72 9.74
CA GLY A 48 -6.34 -3.89 9.43
C GLY A 48 -7.09 -2.59 9.12
N GLU A 49 -6.41 -1.46 8.92
CA GLU A 49 -7.04 -0.18 8.54
C GLU A 49 -6.88 0.12 7.04
N THR A 50 -7.89 0.84 6.51
CA THR A 50 -7.90 1.41 5.16
C THR A 50 -7.68 2.92 5.24
N TYR A 51 -6.94 3.46 4.28
CA TYR A 51 -6.73 4.89 4.11
C TYR A 51 -7.06 5.26 2.67
N GLU A 52 -7.82 6.34 2.47
CA GLU A 52 -8.29 6.78 1.15
C GLU A 52 -8.31 8.30 1.03
N VAL A 53 -8.02 8.79 -0.18
CA VAL A 53 -8.25 10.16 -0.62
C VAL A 53 -8.79 10.14 -2.04
N GLU A 54 -9.71 11.05 -2.31
CA GLU A 54 -10.33 11.23 -3.61
C GLU A 54 -10.42 12.72 -3.91
N ALA A 55 -10.03 13.14 -5.11
CA ALA A 55 -10.20 14.51 -5.60
C ALA A 55 -11.02 14.48 -6.89
N THR A 56 -12.06 15.29 -6.96
CA THR A 56 -12.97 15.37 -8.12
C THR A 56 -12.82 16.72 -8.81
N ASP A 57 -13.00 16.77 -10.12
CA ASP A 57 -13.00 18.01 -10.90
C ASP A 57 -14.35 18.77 -10.82
N GLY A 58 -15.40 18.08 -10.34
CA GLY A 58 -16.77 18.58 -10.22
C GLY A 58 -17.65 18.37 -11.46
N ILE A 59 -17.15 17.74 -12.53
CA ILE A 59 -17.82 17.57 -13.82
C ILE A 59 -17.52 16.16 -14.39
N ASP A 60 -18.51 15.44 -14.89
CA ASP A 60 -18.30 14.17 -15.64
C ASP A 60 -17.66 12.97 -14.89
N ASP A 61 -17.94 12.75 -13.59
CA ASP A 61 -17.47 11.58 -12.80
C ASP A 61 -15.93 11.37 -12.83
N GLU A 62 -15.16 12.33 -13.35
CA GLU A 62 -13.70 12.27 -13.43
C GLU A 62 -13.09 12.59 -12.06
N HIS A 63 -12.27 11.66 -11.57
CA HIS A 63 -11.69 11.76 -10.24
C HIS A 63 -10.31 11.09 -10.17
N ALA A 64 -9.45 11.65 -9.34
CA ALA A 64 -8.22 10.99 -8.91
C ALA A 64 -8.47 10.33 -7.55
N GLU A 65 -8.03 9.08 -7.39
CA GLU A 65 -8.18 8.32 -6.14
C GLU A 65 -6.88 7.61 -5.80
N ALA A 66 -6.51 7.65 -4.52
CA ALA A 66 -5.50 6.79 -3.94
C ALA A 66 -6.06 6.15 -2.67
N SER A 67 -6.08 4.82 -2.63
CA SER A 67 -6.43 4.08 -1.43
C SER A 67 -5.49 2.90 -1.17
N ILE A 68 -5.42 2.53 0.09
CA ILE A 68 -4.54 1.47 0.58
C ILE A 68 -5.18 0.78 1.78
N PHE A 69 -5.07 -0.53 1.79
CA PHE A 69 -5.47 -1.37 2.89
C PHE A 69 -4.28 -2.22 3.32
N VAL A 70 -3.92 -2.13 4.60
CA VAL A 70 -2.80 -2.87 5.18
C VAL A 70 -3.35 -3.90 6.13
N ILE A 71 -3.09 -5.18 5.88
CA ILE A 71 -3.50 -6.28 6.76
C ILE A 71 -2.41 -7.33 6.84
N GLU A 72 -1.94 -7.57 8.06
CA GLU A 72 -0.89 -8.51 8.40
C GLU A 72 0.36 -8.37 7.52
N LYS A 73 0.49 -9.27 6.53
CA LYS A 73 1.61 -9.38 5.58
C LYS A 73 1.21 -8.98 4.15
N GLU A 74 0.02 -8.41 4.00
CA GLU A 74 -0.55 -8.02 2.72
C GLU A 74 -0.80 -6.51 2.70
N ILE A 75 -0.56 -5.92 1.53
CA ILE A 75 -0.92 -4.54 1.23
C ILE A 75 -1.75 -4.58 -0.05
N VAL A 76 -2.94 -4.01 -0.01
CA VAL A 76 -3.74 -3.76 -1.20
C VAL A 76 -3.67 -2.28 -1.50
N LEU A 77 -3.27 -1.93 -2.72
CA LEU A 77 -3.16 -0.56 -3.21
C LEU A 77 -4.16 -0.38 -4.33
N LYS A 78 -4.83 0.76 -4.35
CA LYS A 78 -5.69 1.19 -5.43
C LYS A 78 -5.31 2.61 -5.83
N THR A 79 -5.10 2.83 -7.11
CA THR A 79 -4.79 4.16 -7.66
C THR A 79 -5.54 4.38 -8.97
N CYS A 80 -6.13 5.56 -9.15
CA CYS A 80 -6.88 5.94 -10.34
C CYS A 80 -6.62 7.41 -10.66
N CYS A 81 -6.48 7.75 -11.94
CA CYS A 81 -6.44 9.13 -12.45
C CYS A 81 -7.13 9.22 -13.82
N PRO A 82 -7.85 10.32 -14.12
CA PRO A 82 -8.44 10.53 -15.43
C PRO A 82 -7.38 10.70 -16.53
N ASP A 83 -7.74 10.41 -17.78
CA ASP A 83 -6.84 10.49 -18.94
C ASP A 83 -6.80 11.88 -19.61
N LYS A 84 -7.87 12.67 -19.44
CA LYS A 84 -8.08 13.93 -20.16
C LYS A 84 -7.71 15.18 -19.38
N ILE A 85 -7.47 15.05 -18.08
CA ILE A 85 -7.22 16.16 -17.16
C ILE A 85 -5.89 15.96 -16.47
N ASP A 86 -5.15 17.05 -16.26
CA ASP A 86 -3.92 17.04 -15.48
C ASP A 86 -4.24 16.62 -14.04
N SER A 87 -3.76 15.45 -13.66
CA SER A 87 -4.14 14.78 -12.42
C SER A 87 -3.01 13.88 -11.92
N ASP A 88 -3.03 13.59 -10.62
CA ASP A 88 -2.11 12.63 -10.01
C ASP A 88 -2.76 11.98 -8.80
N ALA A 89 -2.41 10.72 -8.56
CA ALA A 89 -2.76 10.00 -7.35
C ALA A 89 -1.60 9.12 -6.93
N THR A 90 -1.13 9.33 -5.70
CA THR A 90 0.09 8.69 -5.20
C THR A 90 -0.13 8.13 -3.81
N VAL A 91 0.38 6.91 -3.59
CA VAL A 91 0.51 6.27 -2.29
C VAL A 91 1.99 6.18 -1.93
N MET A 92 2.34 6.71 -0.76
CA MET A 92 3.65 6.51 -0.13
C MET A 92 3.46 5.94 1.26
N MET A 93 4.11 4.82 1.56
CA MET A 93 4.11 4.24 2.91
C MET A 93 5.53 3.92 3.37
N THR A 94 5.73 3.87 4.68
CA THR A 94 6.99 3.52 5.32
C THR A 94 6.78 2.42 6.34
N PHE A 95 7.69 1.46 6.39
CA PHE A 95 7.67 0.32 7.30
C PHE A 95 9.09 -0.15 7.61
N ASP A 96 9.28 -0.79 8.77
CA ASP A 96 10.55 -1.44 9.11
C ASP A 96 10.39 -2.95 9.07
N LEU A 97 11.37 -3.63 8.47
CA LEU A 97 11.49 -5.08 8.51
C LEU A 97 12.48 -5.49 9.60
N ARG A 98 12.05 -6.34 10.53
CA ARG A 98 12.93 -6.91 11.58
C ARG A 98 13.69 -8.16 11.12
N LYS A 99 13.30 -8.73 9.99
CA LYS A 99 13.90 -9.91 9.36
C LYS A 99 13.82 -9.77 7.84
N ASN A 100 14.51 -10.64 7.12
CA ASN A 100 14.38 -10.68 5.66
C ASN A 100 12.99 -11.17 5.25
N VAL A 101 12.46 -10.60 4.17
CA VAL A 101 11.12 -10.86 3.66
C VAL A 101 11.15 -10.95 2.14
N MET A 102 10.45 -11.93 1.58
CA MET A 102 10.21 -12.05 0.15
C MET A 102 8.97 -11.25 -0.22
N VAL A 103 9.10 -10.32 -1.17
CA VAL A 103 8.03 -9.46 -1.63
C VAL A 103 7.60 -9.84 -3.04
N GLN A 104 6.29 -9.97 -3.24
CA GLN A 104 5.70 -10.24 -4.54
C GLN A 104 4.49 -9.33 -4.76
N ALA A 105 4.31 -8.83 -5.99
CA ALA A 105 3.15 -8.04 -6.38
C ALA A 105 2.30 -8.78 -7.43
N LEU A 106 0.99 -8.58 -7.35
CA LEU A 106 0.00 -9.04 -8.30
C LEU A 106 -0.98 -7.90 -8.59
N THR A 107 -1.01 -7.41 -9.82
CA THR A 107 -1.99 -6.42 -10.28
C THR A 107 -3.11 -7.13 -11.03
N ILE A 108 -4.36 -6.83 -10.67
CA ILE A 108 -5.53 -7.61 -11.09
C ILE A 108 -5.89 -7.36 -12.57
N GLU A 109 -5.58 -6.19 -13.13
CA GLU A 109 -6.19 -5.74 -14.39
C GLU A 109 -5.24 -5.62 -15.59
N ALA A 110 -3.91 -5.52 -15.43
CA ALA A 110 -3.00 -5.44 -16.58
C ALA A 110 -1.57 -5.95 -16.35
N GLU A 111 -0.98 -6.54 -17.41
CA GLU A 111 0.39 -7.08 -17.45
C GLU A 111 1.47 -5.99 -17.68
N THR A 112 1.12 -4.73 -17.95
CA THR A 112 2.08 -3.69 -18.40
C THR A 112 2.13 -2.44 -17.52
N ASP A 113 1.69 -2.56 -16.26
CA ASP A 113 1.58 -1.40 -15.38
C ASP A 113 2.93 -0.93 -14.83
N THR A 114 2.99 0.35 -14.46
CA THR A 114 4.18 0.99 -13.87
C THR A 114 4.63 0.21 -12.62
N PRO A 115 5.93 -0.08 -12.46
CA PRO A 115 6.41 -0.82 -11.30
C PRO A 115 6.07 -0.13 -9.99
N ILE A 116 5.86 -0.94 -8.95
CA ILE A 116 5.84 -0.44 -7.57
C ILE A 116 7.29 -0.30 -7.12
N MET A 117 7.62 0.89 -6.63
CA MET A 117 8.96 1.21 -6.18
C MET A 117 9.06 0.96 -4.68
N ILE A 118 10.04 0.17 -4.24
CA ILE A 118 10.35 -0.05 -2.83
C ILE A 118 11.80 0.34 -2.59
N ARG A 119 12.02 1.36 -1.77
CA ARG A 119 13.34 1.93 -1.49
C ARG A 119 13.73 1.74 -0.03
N ASN A 120 14.94 1.28 0.21
CA ASN A 120 15.54 1.30 1.53
C ASN A 120 15.95 2.73 1.90
N ILE A 121 15.59 3.17 3.10
CA ILE A 121 15.77 4.56 3.54
C ILE A 121 17.22 4.83 3.97
N GLU A 122 17.96 3.80 4.36
CA GLU A 122 19.32 3.93 4.91
C GLU A 122 20.43 3.68 3.88
N ASP A 123 20.24 2.72 2.97
CA ASP A 123 21.29 2.26 2.05
C ASP A 123 21.04 2.58 0.57
N ASP A 124 19.96 3.32 0.27
CA ASP A 124 19.55 3.72 -1.08
C ASP A 124 19.26 2.57 -2.06
N THR A 125 19.12 1.33 -1.58
CA THR A 125 18.66 0.21 -2.40
C THR A 125 17.26 0.51 -2.94
N ILE A 126 17.07 0.33 -4.25
CA ILE A 126 15.77 0.48 -4.91
C ILE A 126 15.40 -0.85 -5.57
N VAL A 127 14.23 -1.35 -5.21
CA VAL A 127 13.61 -2.53 -5.79
C VAL A 127 12.39 -2.08 -6.58
N MET A 128 12.23 -2.64 -7.77
CA MET A 128 11.03 -2.48 -8.60
C MET A 128 10.29 -3.80 -8.56
N VAL A 129 8.99 -3.77 -8.24
CA VAL A 129 8.15 -4.96 -8.22
C VAL A 129 7.06 -4.79 -9.27
N THR A 130 7.02 -5.70 -10.25
CA THR A 130 5.95 -5.76 -11.24
C THR A 130 5.18 -7.07 -11.12
N THR A 131 3.97 -7.10 -11.68
CA THR A 131 3.15 -8.31 -11.73
C THR A 131 3.86 -9.37 -12.56
N GLY A 132 4.00 -10.58 -12.01
CA GLY A 132 4.60 -11.71 -12.72
C GLY A 132 6.12 -11.83 -12.55
N ASP A 133 6.76 -10.88 -11.87
CA ASP A 133 8.15 -11.03 -11.44
C ASP A 133 8.30 -12.12 -10.37
N GLU A 134 9.49 -12.72 -10.33
CA GLU A 134 9.90 -13.56 -9.21
C GLU A 134 9.92 -12.75 -7.91
N PRO A 135 9.56 -13.36 -6.77
CA PRO A 135 9.61 -12.68 -5.47
C PRO A 135 11.00 -12.07 -5.21
N VAL A 136 11.03 -10.84 -4.70
CA VAL A 136 12.27 -10.11 -4.41
C VAL A 136 12.55 -10.11 -2.92
N LEU A 137 13.79 -10.40 -2.54
CA LEU A 137 14.24 -10.35 -1.15
C LEU A 137 14.46 -8.90 -0.69
N LEU A 138 13.74 -8.49 0.36
CA LEU A 138 14.04 -7.28 1.12
C LEU A 138 14.77 -7.67 2.40
N HIS A 139 15.90 -7.02 2.66
CA HIS A 139 16.64 -7.19 3.91
C HIS A 139 15.98 -6.47 5.09
N ALA A 140 16.30 -6.90 6.30
CA ALA A 140 15.91 -6.19 7.51
C ALA A 140 16.40 -4.73 7.46
N GLY A 141 15.54 -3.79 7.89
CA GLY A 141 15.81 -2.36 7.83
C GLY A 141 14.57 -1.53 7.49
N PRO A 142 14.73 -0.20 7.36
CA PRO A 142 13.64 0.71 7.04
C PRO A 142 13.40 0.84 5.53
N TRP A 143 12.14 0.73 5.13
CA TRP A 143 11.71 0.77 3.74
C TRP A 143 10.60 1.80 3.51
N SER A 144 10.58 2.34 2.29
CA SER A 144 9.48 3.12 1.76
C SER A 144 8.96 2.47 0.49
N LEU A 145 7.64 2.33 0.39
CA LEU A 145 6.96 1.92 -0.82
C LEU A 145 6.26 3.13 -1.44
N GLN A 146 6.35 3.23 -2.76
CA GLN A 146 5.65 4.23 -3.56
C GLN A 146 4.94 3.57 -4.75
N ALA A 147 3.67 3.94 -4.92
CA ALA A 147 2.86 3.63 -6.09
C ALA A 147 2.17 4.90 -6.57
N THR A 148 2.18 5.14 -7.87
CA THR A 148 1.57 6.31 -8.51
C THR A 148 0.63 5.83 -9.62
N ALA A 149 -0.51 6.49 -9.76
CA ALA A 149 -1.47 6.22 -10.81
C ALA A 149 -0.87 6.45 -12.20
N VAL A 150 -1.42 5.74 -13.18
CA VAL A 150 -1.12 6.01 -14.59
C VAL A 150 -2.16 6.99 -15.11
N LEU A 151 -1.72 8.01 -15.83
CA LEU A 151 -2.56 9.01 -16.50
C LEU A 151 -3.23 8.41 -17.75
N ASP A 152 -4.10 7.42 -17.57
CA ASP A 152 -4.79 6.72 -18.66
C ASP A 152 -6.24 6.33 -18.35
N GLY A 153 -6.82 6.87 -17.27
CA GLY A 153 -8.22 6.67 -16.91
C GLY A 153 -8.51 5.31 -16.27
N ARG A 154 -7.51 4.43 -16.12
CA ARG A 154 -7.72 3.09 -15.57
C ARG A 154 -7.56 3.09 -14.06
N GLU A 155 -8.43 2.32 -13.43
CA GLU A 155 -8.25 1.92 -12.04
C GLU A 155 -7.16 0.83 -11.97
N ARG A 156 -6.23 0.98 -11.04
CA ARG A 156 -5.22 -0.04 -10.78
C ARG A 156 -5.38 -0.54 -9.36
N THR A 157 -5.63 -1.85 -9.23
CA THR A 157 -5.58 -2.55 -7.94
C THR A 157 -4.40 -3.52 -7.91
N THR A 158 -3.46 -3.31 -6.99
CA THR A 158 -2.29 -4.17 -6.78
C THR A 158 -2.29 -4.75 -5.37
N LEU A 159 -2.18 -6.07 -5.28
CA LEU A 159 -1.89 -6.81 -4.06
C LEU A 159 -0.38 -7.02 -3.93
N ILE A 160 0.19 -6.71 -2.78
CA ILE A 160 1.57 -7.00 -2.41
C ILE A 160 1.57 -7.94 -1.23
N ARG A 161 2.31 -9.04 -1.37
CA ARG A 161 2.51 -10.04 -0.31
C ARG A 161 3.94 -10.00 0.19
N MET A 162 4.08 -10.04 1.51
CA MET A 162 5.35 -10.03 2.24
C MET A 162 5.52 -11.37 2.98
N ASN A 163 6.10 -12.35 2.31
CA ASN A 163 6.29 -13.70 2.87
C ASN A 163 7.62 -13.81 3.62
N ASP A 164 7.68 -14.72 4.59
CA ASP A 164 8.94 -15.01 5.27
C ASP A 164 9.92 -15.66 4.29
N ASP A 165 11.22 -15.35 4.42
CA ASP A 165 12.33 -15.96 3.66
C ASP A 165 12.57 -17.44 4.03
N GLU A 166 11.75 -18.00 4.94
CA GLU A 166 11.79 -19.43 5.26
C GLU A 166 11.02 -20.22 4.20
N ILE A 167 11.73 -20.60 3.14
CA ILE A 167 11.39 -21.82 2.40
C ILE A 167 11.52 -22.96 3.41
N GLU A 168 10.41 -23.44 3.96
CA GLU A 168 10.37 -24.74 4.63
C GLU A 168 10.79 -25.79 3.60
N TYR A 169 12.07 -26.17 3.59
CA TYR A 169 12.51 -27.38 2.92
C TYR A 169 11.89 -28.56 3.68
N GLN A 170 10.78 -29.08 3.16
CA GLN A 170 10.30 -30.43 3.49
C GLN A 170 11.11 -31.48 2.74
#